data_AF-A0A6N2CWX2-F1
#
_entry.id   AF-A0A6N2CWX2-F1
#
_cell.length_a   1.000
_cell.length_b   1.000
_cell.length_c   1.000
_cell.angle_alpha   90.00
_cell.angle_beta   90.00
_cell.angle_gamma   90.00
#
_symmetry.space_group_name_H-M   'P 1'
#
loop_
_entity.id
_entity.type
_entity.pdbx_description
1 polymer ?
#
loop_
_entity_poly.entity_id
_entity_poly.type
_entity_poly.pdbx_seq_one_letter_code
_entity_poly.pdbx_strand_id
1 'polypeptide(L)'
;MKNPITPLREKIKKQWISQTETPLIIYLAVAVAIFVAWSIRNYHPDLSLNLISELIGAAFIIFVVNILLVRSKNKRWKTVNEQIDYLISRNINRLRDGVAFRAFNFRVKVSKTDQSTRANQKMREQREDLFVELTSLNSVELAGRVKKDLFSDLNYQYFNEKAADIWDILNMKYSEYLSPKLITLLMDLHIQLKDLCGHIRVYQRSEQSPDEAEFYRKSGLEGGVHNLSEIIDLINQLKKEGYSEPPRIDPESRLF
;
A
#
# COMPACT_ATOMS: atom_id res chain seq x y z
N MET A 1 9.52 -25.18 12.82
CA MET A 1 8.97 -23.83 13.10
C MET A 1 9.12 -22.98 11.85
N LYS A 2 8.03 -22.60 11.18
CA LYS A 2 8.09 -21.66 10.03
C LYS A 2 8.31 -20.26 10.60
N ASN A 3 9.37 -19.58 10.18
CA ASN A 3 9.55 -18.16 10.51
C ASN A 3 8.30 -17.39 10.07
N PRO A 4 7.69 -16.55 10.91
CA PRO A 4 6.51 -15.78 10.52
C PRO A 4 6.88 -14.88 9.34
N ILE A 5 6.15 -15.03 8.24
CA ILE A 5 6.33 -14.21 7.04
C ILE A 5 5.95 -12.79 7.43
N THR A 6 6.95 -11.91 7.57
CA THR A 6 6.73 -10.50 7.89
C THR A 6 6.11 -9.78 6.68
N PRO A 7 5.01 -9.03 6.88
CA PRO A 7 4.39 -8.24 5.81
C PRO A 7 5.37 -7.26 5.18
N LEU A 8 5.22 -6.97 3.89
CA LEU A 8 6.03 -6.00 3.15
C LEU A 8 6.04 -4.63 3.84
N ARG A 9 4.88 -4.19 4.36
CA ARG A 9 4.79 -2.94 5.13
C ARG A 9 5.72 -2.91 6.35
N GLU A 10 5.83 -4.03 7.08
CA GLU A 10 6.75 -4.13 8.22
C GLU A 10 8.21 -4.25 7.80
N LYS A 11 8.49 -4.96 6.70
CA LYS A 11 9.84 -5.08 6.13
C LYS A 11 10.38 -3.73 5.70
N ILE A 12 9.58 -2.95 4.96
CA ILE A 12 9.91 -1.59 4.55
C ILE A 12 10.21 -0.78 5.82
N LYS A 13 9.31 -0.76 6.81
CA LYS A 13 9.50 -0.01 8.06
C LYS A 13 10.79 -0.37 8.80
N LYS A 14 11.20 -1.64 8.84
CA LYS A 14 12.45 -2.09 9.45
C LYS A 14 13.69 -1.67 8.65
N GLN A 15 13.64 -1.76 7.32
CA GLN A 15 14.77 -1.42 6.44
C GLN A 15 15.11 0.09 6.46
N TRP A 16 14.12 0.95 6.73
CA TRP A 16 14.37 2.39 6.94
C TRP A 16 15.09 2.70 8.26
N ILE A 17 14.86 1.90 9.31
CA ILE A 17 15.57 2.06 10.59
C ILE A 17 17.04 1.59 10.47
N SER A 18 17.38 0.76 9.49
CA SER A 18 18.77 0.33 9.24
C SER A 18 19.54 1.23 8.28
N GLN A 19 18.89 2.10 7.49
CA GLN A 19 19.61 3.10 6.66
C GLN A 19 20.30 4.20 7.47
N THR A 20 20.11 4.21 8.79
CA THR A 20 20.82 5.06 9.76
C THR A 20 22.24 4.59 10.10
N GLU A 21 22.83 3.64 9.38
CA GLU A 21 24.19 3.12 9.64
C GLU A 21 25.33 3.93 8.97
N THR A 22 25.04 4.77 7.98
CA THR A 22 26.02 5.68 7.34
C THR A 22 26.71 6.71 8.27
N PRO A 23 26.11 7.20 9.39
CA PRO A 23 26.79 8.10 10.31
C PRO A 23 27.97 7.44 11.03
N LEU A 24 27.92 6.12 11.27
CA LEU A 24 28.87 5.44 12.16
C LEU A 24 30.28 5.40 11.56
N ILE A 25 30.38 5.20 10.24
CA ILE A 25 31.65 5.19 9.50
C ILE A 25 32.33 6.57 9.52
N ILE A 26 31.55 7.64 9.39
CA ILE A 26 32.07 9.02 9.39
C ILE A 26 32.57 9.40 10.79
N TYR A 27 31.82 9.09 11.85
CA TYR A 27 32.27 9.33 13.22
C TYR A 27 33.51 8.50 13.58
N LEU A 28 33.60 7.27 13.07
CA LEU A 28 34.77 6.42 13.23
C LEU A 28 36.00 7.03 12.52
N ALA A 29 35.83 7.54 11.30
CA ALA A 29 36.91 8.21 10.56
C ALA A 29 37.41 9.47 11.27
N VAL A 30 36.51 10.29 11.84
CA VAL A 30 36.87 11.47 12.65
C VAL A 30 37.62 11.05 13.92
N ALA A 31 37.16 10.00 14.62
CA ALA A 31 37.83 9.49 15.81
C ALA A 31 39.25 8.99 15.52
N VAL A 32 39.44 8.28 14.40
CA VAL A 32 40.76 7.85 13.92
C VAL A 32 41.65 9.05 13.58
N ALA A 33 41.12 10.06 12.90
CA ALA A 33 41.86 11.27 12.56
C ALA A 33 42.31 12.06 13.81
N ILE A 34 41.45 12.16 14.82
CA ILE A 34 41.80 12.77 16.12
C ILE A 34 42.89 11.97 16.81
N PHE A 35 42.82 10.63 16.79
CA PHE A 35 43.83 9.76 17.38
C PHE A 35 45.21 9.91 16.70
N VAL A 36 45.24 10.01 15.37
CA VAL A 36 46.47 10.29 14.61
C VAL A 36 47.01 11.68 14.93
N ALA A 37 46.17 12.71 14.94
CA ALA A 37 46.59 14.07 15.27
C ALA A 37 47.13 14.19 16.70
N TRP A 38 46.54 13.46 17.65
CA TRP A 38 47.02 13.37 19.03
C TRP A 38 48.37 12.65 19.11
N SER A 39 48.57 11.57 18.33
CA SER A 39 49.86 10.86 18.29
C SER A 39 51.02 11.73 17.77
N ILE A 40 50.73 12.70 16.89
CA ILE A 40 51.72 13.65 16.33
C ILE A 40 52.05 14.80 17.30
N ARG A 41 51.23 15.01 18.35
CA ARG A 41 51.40 16.09 19.34
C ARG A 41 52.78 16.13 19.98
N ASN A 42 53.39 14.97 20.18
CA ASN A 42 54.72 14.85 20.81
C ASN A 42 55.85 15.42 19.94
N TYR A 43 55.63 15.58 18.63
CA TYR A 43 56.63 16.06 17.67
C TYR A 43 56.35 17.50 17.23
N HIS A 44 55.08 17.84 16.95
CA HIS A 44 54.67 19.17 16.49
C HIS A 44 53.38 19.63 17.21
N PRO A 45 53.50 20.34 18.34
CA PRO A 45 52.34 20.69 19.17
C PRO A 45 51.38 21.67 18.46
N ASP A 46 51.90 22.67 17.74
CA ASP A 46 51.09 23.69 17.08
C ASP A 46 50.32 23.13 15.88
N LEU A 47 50.97 22.25 15.09
CA LEU A 47 50.33 21.57 13.96
C LEU A 47 49.23 20.62 14.42
N SER A 48 49.47 19.87 15.50
CA SER A 48 48.51 18.94 16.10
C SER A 48 47.25 19.67 16.57
N LEU A 49 47.40 20.81 17.27
CA LEU A 49 46.26 21.58 17.77
C LEU A 49 45.42 22.20 16.64
N ASN A 50 46.07 22.72 15.59
CA ASN A 50 45.36 23.24 14.41
C ASN A 50 44.59 22.13 13.67
N LEU A 51 45.22 20.97 13.44
CA LEU A 51 44.57 19.82 12.82
C LEU A 51 43.37 19.32 13.64
N ILE A 52 43.49 19.25 14.96
CA ILE A 52 42.39 18.86 15.84
C ILE A 52 41.24 19.87 15.75
N SER A 53 41.54 21.17 15.77
CA SER A 53 40.52 22.22 15.67
C SER A 53 39.77 22.17 14.34
N GLU A 54 40.49 21.98 13.23
CA GLU A 54 39.89 21.87 11.89
C GLU A 54 39.07 20.58 11.74
N LEU A 55 39.56 19.44 12.24
CA LEU A 55 38.83 18.17 12.25
C LEU A 55 37.54 18.23 13.07
N ILE A 56 37.57 18.91 14.22
CA ILE A 56 36.36 19.13 15.03
C ILE A 56 35.38 20.04 14.28
N GLY A 57 35.87 21.10 13.64
CA GLY A 57 35.03 21.99 12.82
C GLY A 57 34.37 21.27 11.64
N ALA A 58 35.14 20.47 10.89
CA ALA A 58 34.63 19.66 9.78
C ALA A 58 33.61 18.61 10.26
N ALA A 59 33.93 17.91 11.36
CA ALA A 59 33.01 16.95 11.98
C ALA A 59 31.71 17.61 12.45
N PHE A 60 31.79 18.82 13.01
CA PHE A 60 30.61 19.58 13.43
C PHE A 60 29.75 20.02 12.24
N ILE A 61 30.36 20.50 11.15
CA ILE A 61 29.61 20.85 9.92
C ILE A 61 28.94 19.61 9.34
N ILE A 62 29.67 18.50 9.21
CA ILE A 62 29.09 17.24 8.73
C ILE A 62 27.97 16.79 9.67
N PHE A 63 28.15 16.86 10.98
CA PHE A 63 27.12 16.54 11.96
C PHE A 63 25.88 17.41 11.80
N VAL A 64 26.02 18.74 11.67
CA VAL A 64 24.91 19.68 11.49
C VAL A 64 24.18 19.42 10.17
N VAL A 65 24.91 19.26 9.07
CA VAL A 65 24.35 18.94 7.75
C VAL A 65 23.60 17.61 7.81
N ASN A 66 24.23 16.58 8.37
CA ASN A 66 23.66 15.24 8.44
C ASN A 66 22.45 15.20 9.38
N ILE A 67 22.53 15.78 10.58
CA ILE A 67 21.38 15.85 11.50
C ILE A 67 20.24 16.68 10.91
N LEU A 68 20.49 17.87 10.38
CA LEU A 68 19.41 18.74 9.91
C LEU A 68 18.77 18.19 8.63
N LEU A 69 19.57 17.77 7.63
CA LEU A 69 19.02 17.23 6.38
C LEU A 69 18.41 15.85 6.58
N VAL A 70 19.11 14.92 7.24
CA VAL A 70 18.60 13.55 7.39
C VAL A 70 17.42 13.52 8.34
N ARG A 71 17.44 14.22 9.48
CA ARG A 71 16.30 14.22 10.40
C ARG A 71 15.08 14.93 9.82
N SER A 72 15.27 16.06 9.13
CA SER A 72 14.16 16.77 8.48
C SER A 72 13.57 15.96 7.32
N LYS A 73 14.42 15.37 6.46
CA LYS A 73 13.95 14.52 5.36
C LYS A 73 13.29 13.24 5.88
N ASN A 74 13.89 12.57 6.87
CA ASN A 74 13.33 11.35 7.45
C ASN A 74 12.00 11.61 8.16
N LYS A 75 11.85 12.73 8.89
CA LYS A 75 10.56 13.08 9.53
C LYS A 75 9.48 13.34 8.49
N ARG A 76 9.76 14.20 7.50
CA ARG A 76 8.84 14.48 6.40
C ARG A 76 8.49 13.21 5.63
N TRP A 77 9.48 12.36 5.40
CA TRP A 77 9.31 11.10 4.68
C TRP A 77 8.45 10.11 5.45
N LYS A 78 8.69 9.94 6.76
CA LYS A 78 7.85 9.11 7.63
C LYS A 78 6.39 9.55 7.55
N THR A 79 6.12 10.86 7.64
CA THR A 79 4.76 11.41 7.54
C THR A 79 4.14 11.16 6.17
N VAL A 80 4.88 11.41 5.08
CA VAL A 80 4.39 11.16 3.71
C VAL A 80 4.09 9.67 3.50
N ASN A 81 4.96 8.78 3.96
CA ASN A 81 4.77 7.34 3.83
C ASN A 81 3.56 6.86 4.64
N GLU A 82 3.33 7.37 5.85
CA GLU A 82 2.14 7.07 6.64
C GLU A 82 0.85 7.53 5.95
N GLN A 83 0.89 8.69 5.26
CA GLN A 83 -0.24 9.18 4.47
C GLN A 83 -0.48 8.32 3.22
N ILE A 84 0.57 7.89 2.52
CA ILE A 84 0.47 6.98 1.38
C ILE A 84 -0.11 5.63 1.81
N ASP A 85 0.43 5.04 2.86
CA ASP A 85 -0.09 3.80 3.46
C ASP A 85 -1.56 3.94 3.82
N TYR A 86 -1.96 5.09 4.38
CA TYR A 86 -3.35 5.41 4.70
C TYR A 86 -4.22 5.43 3.44
N LEU A 87 -3.79 6.13 2.39
CA LEU A 87 -4.54 6.26 1.14
C LEU A 87 -4.73 4.90 0.47
N ILE A 88 -3.66 4.11 0.38
CA ILE A 88 -3.72 2.74 -0.14
C ILE A 88 -4.69 1.92 0.71
N SER A 89 -4.50 1.87 2.03
CA SER A 89 -5.33 1.05 2.92
C SER A 89 -6.81 1.43 2.87
N ARG A 90 -7.11 2.72 2.73
CA ARG A 90 -8.47 3.24 2.57
C ARG A 90 -9.08 2.81 1.24
N ASN A 91 -8.34 2.96 0.13
CA ASN A 91 -8.84 2.61 -1.20
C ASN A 91 -9.04 1.10 -1.35
N ILE A 92 -8.12 0.28 -0.82
CA ILE A 92 -8.29 -1.17 -0.80
C ILE A 92 -9.49 -1.59 0.04
N ASN A 93 -9.69 -1.03 1.23
CA ASN A 93 -10.87 -1.35 2.03
C ASN A 93 -12.19 -0.95 1.36
N ARG A 94 -12.24 0.23 0.72
CA ARG A 94 -13.41 0.67 -0.04
C ARG A 94 -13.67 -0.25 -1.23
N LEU A 95 -12.62 -0.65 -1.95
CA LEU A 95 -12.74 -1.57 -3.05
C LEU A 95 -13.27 -2.93 -2.58
N ARG A 96 -12.77 -3.45 -1.45
CA ARG A 96 -13.28 -4.68 -0.82
C ARG A 96 -14.76 -4.61 -0.53
N ASP A 97 -15.20 -3.52 0.07
CA ASP A 97 -16.62 -3.29 0.39
C ASP A 97 -17.45 -3.19 -0.89
N GLY A 98 -16.95 -2.48 -1.89
CA GLY A 98 -17.58 -2.35 -3.20
C GLY A 98 -17.72 -3.67 -3.93
N VAL A 99 -16.67 -4.50 -3.99
CA VAL A 99 -16.70 -5.82 -4.61
C VAL A 99 -17.71 -6.72 -3.88
N ALA A 100 -17.63 -6.81 -2.55
CA ALA A 100 -18.55 -7.61 -1.74
C ALA A 100 -20.02 -7.21 -1.98
N PHE A 101 -20.32 -5.92 -1.93
CA PHE A 101 -21.68 -5.43 -2.10
C PHE A 101 -22.17 -5.50 -3.55
N ARG A 102 -21.38 -5.01 -4.51
CA ARG A 102 -21.84 -4.82 -5.90
C ARG A 102 -21.79 -6.10 -6.72
N ALA A 103 -20.74 -6.92 -6.57
CA ALA A 103 -20.63 -8.17 -7.31
C ALA A 103 -21.41 -9.31 -6.64
N PHE A 104 -21.46 -9.34 -5.30
CA PHE A 104 -21.99 -10.47 -4.54
C PHE A 104 -23.20 -10.16 -3.64
N ASN A 105 -23.72 -8.92 -3.63
CA ASN A 105 -24.83 -8.48 -2.78
C ASN A 105 -24.60 -8.82 -1.29
N PHE A 106 -23.37 -8.65 -0.82
CA PHE A 106 -23.02 -8.86 0.58
C PHE A 106 -23.84 -7.91 1.47
N ARG A 107 -24.61 -8.50 2.39
CA ARG A 107 -25.40 -7.77 3.38
C ARG A 107 -24.94 -8.21 4.76
N VAL A 108 -24.43 -7.25 5.52
CA VAL A 108 -23.92 -7.51 6.87
C VAL A 108 -25.08 -7.85 7.78
N LYS A 109 -24.97 -8.99 8.47
CA LYS A 109 -25.91 -9.38 9.52
C LYS A 109 -25.38 -8.88 10.85
N VAL A 110 -25.74 -7.65 11.22
CA VAL A 110 -25.41 -7.06 12.53
C VAL A 110 -26.69 -6.80 13.31
N SER A 111 -26.70 -7.11 14.61
CA SER A 111 -27.81 -6.75 15.48
C SER A 111 -27.82 -5.24 15.71
N LYS A 112 -29.00 -4.61 15.68
CA LYS A 112 -29.15 -3.18 16.01
C LYS A 112 -28.73 -2.83 17.45
N THR A 113 -28.61 -3.84 18.31
CA THR A 113 -28.18 -3.72 19.70
C THR A 113 -26.66 -3.83 19.90
N ASP A 114 -25.90 -4.19 18.86
CA ASP A 114 -24.45 -4.29 18.98
C ASP A 114 -23.83 -2.88 19.12
N GLN A 115 -22.92 -2.71 20.09
CA GLN A 115 -22.09 -1.50 20.18
C GLN A 115 -21.30 -1.30 18.88
N SER A 116 -21.14 -0.05 18.45
CA SER A 116 -20.52 0.32 17.15
C SER A 116 -19.19 -0.38 16.87
N THR A 117 -18.33 -0.52 17.88
CA THR A 117 -17.04 -1.22 17.76
C THR A 117 -17.21 -2.72 17.47
N ARG A 118 -18.13 -3.40 18.16
CA ARG A 118 -18.41 -4.83 17.95
C ARG A 118 -19.10 -5.07 16.60
N ALA A 119 -20.01 -4.18 16.22
CA ALA A 119 -20.66 -4.18 14.91
C ALA A 119 -19.63 -4.11 13.76
N ASN A 120 -18.68 -3.16 13.85
CA ASN A 120 -17.62 -2.99 12.87
C ASN A 120 -16.69 -4.20 12.79
N GLN A 121 -16.39 -4.83 13.92
CA GLN A 121 -15.57 -6.04 13.95
C GLN A 121 -16.29 -7.22 13.30
N LYS A 122 -17.55 -7.49 13.66
CA LYS A 122 -18.36 -8.55 13.03
C LYS A 122 -18.50 -8.33 11.52
N MET A 123 -18.68 -7.09 11.07
CA MET A 123 -18.74 -6.77 9.64
C MET A 123 -17.44 -7.16 8.92
N ARG A 124 -16.29 -6.89 9.52
CA ARG A 124 -14.99 -7.23 8.95
C ARG A 124 -14.76 -8.74 8.90
N GLU A 125 -15.16 -9.45 9.96
CA GLU A 125 -15.08 -10.91 10.02
C GLU A 125 -15.97 -11.55 8.94
N GLN A 126 -17.25 -11.18 8.86
CA GLN A 126 -18.15 -11.69 7.82
C GLN A 126 -17.66 -11.39 6.39
N ARG A 127 -17.07 -10.21 6.18
CA ARG A 127 -16.47 -9.86 4.88
C ARG A 127 -15.21 -10.67 4.61
N GLU A 128 -14.40 -10.93 5.64
CA GLU A 128 -13.23 -11.78 5.48
C GLU A 128 -13.64 -13.20 5.09
N ASP A 129 -14.61 -13.77 5.81
CA ASP A 129 -15.12 -15.10 5.54
C ASP A 129 -15.64 -15.20 4.10
N LEU A 130 -16.35 -14.17 3.62
CA LEU A 130 -16.76 -14.08 2.22
C LEU A 130 -15.56 -14.11 1.27
N PHE A 131 -14.53 -13.29 1.50
CA PHE A 131 -13.36 -13.25 0.60
C PHE A 131 -12.57 -14.57 0.61
N VAL A 132 -12.47 -15.24 1.77
CA VAL A 132 -11.86 -16.58 1.86
C VAL A 132 -12.68 -17.59 1.06
N GLU A 133 -14.00 -17.57 1.21
CA GLU A 133 -14.90 -18.44 0.46
C GLU A 133 -14.77 -18.19 -1.05
N LEU A 134 -14.84 -16.93 -1.50
CA LEU A 134 -14.75 -16.58 -2.92
C LEU A 134 -13.44 -17.01 -3.57
N THR A 135 -12.32 -16.97 -2.84
CA THR A 135 -11.01 -17.41 -3.33
C THR A 135 -10.95 -18.94 -3.53
N SER A 136 -11.81 -19.69 -2.86
CA SER A 136 -11.86 -21.16 -2.97
C SER A 136 -12.75 -21.66 -4.11
N LEU A 137 -13.57 -20.79 -4.69
CA LEU A 137 -14.51 -21.15 -5.75
C LEU A 137 -13.78 -21.25 -7.09
N ASN A 138 -14.20 -22.21 -7.92
CA ASN A 138 -13.79 -22.22 -9.32
C ASN A 138 -14.58 -21.17 -10.14
N SER A 139 -14.15 -20.89 -11.36
CA SER A 139 -14.75 -19.85 -12.21
C SER A 139 -16.25 -20.07 -12.47
N VAL A 140 -16.71 -21.32 -12.55
CA VAL A 140 -18.12 -21.65 -12.79
C VAL A 140 -18.97 -21.34 -11.55
N GLU A 141 -18.49 -21.71 -10.37
CA GLU A 141 -19.12 -21.41 -9.09
C GLU A 141 -19.16 -19.91 -8.82
N LEU A 142 -18.06 -19.21 -9.14
CA LEU A 142 -17.97 -17.76 -8.99
C LEU A 142 -18.97 -17.06 -9.92
N ALA A 143 -19.06 -17.47 -11.19
CA ALA A 143 -20.03 -16.98 -12.14
C ALA A 143 -21.48 -17.14 -11.65
N GLY A 144 -21.79 -18.28 -11.00
CA GLY A 144 -23.10 -18.53 -10.39
C GLY A 144 -23.47 -17.58 -9.25
N ARG A 145 -22.47 -16.94 -8.60
CA ARG A 145 -22.69 -15.99 -7.49
C ARG A 145 -22.73 -14.53 -7.93
N VAL A 146 -22.09 -14.20 -9.06
CA VAL A 146 -22.09 -12.84 -9.59
C VAL A 146 -23.51 -12.38 -9.90
N LYS A 147 -23.87 -11.20 -9.37
CA LYS A 147 -25.18 -10.60 -9.64
C LYS A 147 -25.19 -9.90 -10.99
N LYS A 148 -26.29 -10.05 -11.73
CA LYS A 148 -26.50 -9.35 -13.01
C LYS A 148 -26.40 -7.83 -12.86
N ASP A 149 -26.81 -7.29 -11.71
CA ASP A 149 -26.72 -5.87 -11.40
C ASP A 149 -25.28 -5.32 -11.49
N LEU A 150 -24.26 -6.18 -11.36
CA LEU A 150 -22.85 -5.84 -11.61
C LEU A 150 -22.66 -5.17 -12.97
N PHE A 151 -23.38 -5.63 -14.00
CA PHE A 151 -23.24 -5.18 -15.38
C PHE A 151 -24.10 -3.94 -15.67
N SER A 152 -24.04 -2.94 -14.78
CA SER A 152 -24.79 -1.69 -14.88
C SER A 152 -23.85 -0.48 -14.97
N ASP A 153 -24.36 0.65 -15.48
CA ASP A 153 -23.60 1.90 -15.61
C ASP A 153 -23.10 2.41 -14.26
N LEU A 154 -23.91 2.24 -13.21
CA LEU A 154 -23.54 2.61 -11.85
C LEU A 154 -22.30 1.85 -11.37
N ASN A 155 -22.25 0.55 -11.66
CA ASN A 155 -21.13 -0.30 -11.27
C ASN A 155 -19.92 -0.07 -12.17
N TYR A 156 -20.11 0.15 -13.48
CA TYR A 156 -19.06 0.63 -14.38
C TYR A 156 -18.38 1.89 -13.83
N GLN A 157 -19.17 2.92 -13.50
CA GLN A 157 -18.65 4.19 -12.97
C GLN A 157 -17.89 3.96 -11.66
N TYR A 158 -18.45 3.14 -10.77
CA TYR A 158 -17.79 2.82 -9.50
C TYR A 158 -16.42 2.16 -9.70
N PHE A 159 -16.32 1.10 -10.49
CA PHE A 159 -15.03 0.41 -10.69
C PHE A 159 -14.05 1.28 -11.49
N ASN A 160 -14.53 2.09 -12.41
CA ASN A 160 -13.71 3.03 -13.16
C ASN A 160 -13.14 4.14 -12.25
N GLU A 161 -13.94 4.67 -11.32
CA GLU A 161 -13.47 5.62 -10.28
C GLU A 161 -12.43 4.95 -9.38
N LYS A 162 -12.67 3.72 -8.92
CA LYS A 162 -11.70 2.99 -8.09
C LYS A 162 -10.41 2.69 -8.84
N ALA A 163 -10.46 2.39 -10.14
CA ALA A 163 -9.27 2.25 -10.97
C ALA A 163 -8.48 3.57 -11.07
N ALA A 164 -9.19 4.71 -11.19
CA ALA A 164 -8.57 6.03 -11.18
C ALA A 164 -7.93 6.35 -9.83
N ASP A 165 -8.59 6.05 -8.70
CA ASP A 165 -8.02 6.23 -7.36
C ASP A 165 -6.68 5.49 -7.19
N ILE A 166 -6.57 4.27 -7.75
CA ILE A 166 -5.32 3.48 -7.72
C ILE A 166 -4.26 4.10 -8.65
N TRP A 167 -4.66 4.60 -9.81
CA TRP A 167 -3.77 5.28 -10.76
C TRP A 167 -3.19 6.58 -10.16
N ASP A 168 -3.99 7.33 -9.42
CA ASP A 168 -3.56 8.56 -8.76
C ASP A 168 -2.52 8.27 -7.66
N ILE A 169 -2.65 7.15 -6.94
CA ILE A 169 -1.62 6.69 -5.99
C ILE A 169 -0.31 6.39 -6.73
N LEU A 170 -0.38 5.70 -7.87
CA LEU A 170 0.80 5.33 -8.66
C LEU A 170 1.49 6.55 -9.30
N ASN A 171 0.76 7.62 -9.61
CA ASN A 171 1.30 8.85 -10.22
C ASN A 171 1.58 9.97 -9.23
N MET A 172 1.37 9.75 -7.95
CA MET A 172 1.68 10.77 -6.95
C MET A 172 3.19 11.04 -6.93
N LYS A 173 3.60 12.29 -6.67
CA LYS A 173 5.02 12.73 -6.64
C LYS A 173 5.98 11.82 -5.87
N TYR A 174 5.48 11.09 -4.87
CA TYR A 174 6.27 10.24 -3.99
C TYR A 174 6.12 8.74 -4.26
N SER A 175 5.47 8.37 -5.37
CA SER A 175 5.29 6.96 -5.77
C SER A 175 6.59 6.27 -6.12
N GLU A 176 7.63 7.02 -6.50
CA GLU A 176 8.99 6.54 -6.78
C GLU A 176 9.65 5.79 -5.61
N TYR A 177 9.15 6.01 -4.39
CA TYR A 177 9.65 5.38 -3.18
C TYR A 177 8.78 4.21 -2.69
N LEU A 178 7.68 3.91 -3.39
CA LEU A 178 6.93 2.69 -3.14
C LEU A 178 7.82 1.49 -3.49
N SER A 179 7.73 0.42 -2.69
CA SER A 179 8.46 -0.80 -3.03
C SER A 179 8.01 -1.32 -4.41
N PRO A 180 8.91 -1.83 -5.26
CA PRO A 180 8.54 -2.35 -6.58
C PRO A 180 7.41 -3.38 -6.55
N LYS A 181 7.42 -4.26 -5.54
CA LYS A 181 6.35 -5.26 -5.33
C LYS A 181 4.97 -4.62 -5.14
N LEU A 182 4.88 -3.55 -4.35
CA LEU A 182 3.62 -2.84 -4.13
C LEU A 182 3.17 -2.13 -5.42
N ILE A 183 4.09 -1.54 -6.17
CA ILE A 183 3.79 -0.92 -7.47
C ILE A 183 3.17 -1.95 -8.41
N THR A 184 3.78 -3.14 -8.53
CA THR A 184 3.24 -4.23 -9.35
C THR A 184 1.82 -4.62 -8.91
N LEU A 185 1.60 -4.86 -7.62
CA LEU A 185 0.27 -5.22 -7.12
C LEU A 185 -0.80 -4.15 -7.42
N LEU A 186 -0.45 -2.87 -7.29
CA LEU A 186 -1.36 -1.77 -7.57
C LEU A 186 -1.60 -1.58 -9.08
N MET A 187 -0.56 -1.77 -9.91
CA MET A 187 -0.68 -1.73 -11.36
C MET A 187 -1.57 -2.87 -11.87
N ASP A 188 -1.33 -4.10 -11.42
CA ASP A 188 -2.13 -5.25 -11.76
C ASP A 188 -3.59 -5.03 -11.33
N LEU A 189 -3.81 -4.51 -10.12
CA LEU A 189 -5.15 -4.19 -9.64
C LEU A 189 -5.84 -3.13 -10.52
N HIS A 190 -5.12 -2.10 -10.94
CA HIS A 190 -5.64 -1.08 -11.86
C HIS A 190 -6.07 -1.69 -13.20
N ILE A 191 -5.22 -2.53 -13.79
CA ILE A 191 -5.49 -3.21 -15.07
C ILE A 191 -6.74 -4.08 -14.93
N GLN A 192 -6.78 -4.94 -13.92
CA GLN A 192 -7.93 -5.84 -13.72
C GLN A 192 -9.25 -5.08 -13.49
N LEU A 193 -9.21 -3.92 -12.81
CA LEU A 193 -10.38 -3.06 -12.65
C LEU A 193 -10.83 -2.44 -13.99
N LYS A 194 -9.89 -2.03 -14.85
CA LYS A 194 -10.20 -1.48 -16.18
C LYS A 194 -10.75 -2.56 -17.12
N ASP A 195 -10.19 -3.75 -17.07
CA ASP A 195 -10.68 -4.88 -17.86
C ASP A 195 -12.09 -5.30 -17.40
N LEU A 196 -12.34 -5.35 -16.09
CA LEU A 196 -13.70 -5.54 -15.56
C LEU A 196 -14.68 -4.49 -16.11
N CYS A 197 -14.27 -3.22 -16.18
CA CYS A 197 -15.08 -2.16 -16.79
C CYS A 197 -15.36 -2.42 -18.28
N GLY A 198 -14.37 -2.94 -19.01
CA GLY A 198 -14.54 -3.40 -20.40
C GLY A 198 -15.61 -4.49 -20.51
N HIS A 199 -15.52 -5.53 -19.68
CA HIS A 199 -16.49 -6.62 -19.66
C HIS A 199 -17.88 -6.21 -19.20
N ILE A 200 -18.00 -5.22 -18.31
CA ILE A 200 -19.28 -4.59 -17.98
C ILE A 200 -19.93 -4.00 -19.22
N ARG A 201 -19.19 -3.22 -20.01
CA ARG A 201 -19.72 -2.63 -21.26
C ARG A 201 -20.05 -3.67 -22.31
N VAL A 202 -19.21 -4.71 -22.45
CA VAL A 202 -19.48 -5.83 -23.36
C VAL A 202 -20.81 -6.49 -23.01
N TYR A 203 -21.08 -6.75 -21.73
CA TYR A 203 -22.36 -7.31 -21.29
C TYR A 203 -23.53 -6.38 -21.62
N GLN A 204 -23.40 -5.08 -21.33
CA GLN A 204 -24.44 -4.09 -21.60
C GLN A 204 -24.77 -3.96 -23.09
N ARG A 205 -23.79 -4.17 -23.97
CA ARG A 205 -24.00 -4.16 -25.43
C ARG A 205 -25.01 -5.22 -25.88
N SER A 206 -25.23 -6.28 -25.10
CA SER A 206 -26.27 -7.27 -25.39
C SER A 206 -27.70 -6.69 -25.41
N GLU A 207 -27.93 -5.53 -24.80
CA GLU A 207 -29.21 -4.83 -24.86
C GLU A 207 -29.40 -4.06 -26.17
N GLN A 208 -28.30 -3.67 -26.82
CA GLN A 208 -28.28 -2.86 -28.04
C GLN A 208 -28.17 -3.71 -29.32
N SER A 209 -27.80 -4.97 -29.21
CA SER A 209 -27.60 -5.88 -30.34
C SER A 209 -28.35 -7.21 -30.10
N PRO A 210 -29.68 -7.26 -30.35
CA PRO A 210 -30.52 -8.42 -30.05
C PRO A 210 -30.04 -9.71 -30.72
N ASP A 211 -29.54 -9.62 -31.95
CA ASP A 211 -29.10 -10.76 -32.76
C ASP A 211 -27.84 -11.44 -32.20
N GLU A 212 -27.02 -10.70 -31.45
CA GLU A 212 -25.77 -11.18 -30.82
C GLU A 212 -25.85 -11.15 -29.28
N ALA A 213 -27.04 -10.97 -28.72
CA ALA A 213 -27.21 -10.70 -27.30
C ALA A 213 -26.63 -11.81 -26.41
N GLU A 214 -26.78 -13.08 -26.81
CA GLU A 214 -26.23 -14.22 -26.08
C GLU A 214 -24.70 -14.19 -26.05
N PHE A 215 -24.06 -13.91 -27.19
CA PHE A 215 -22.61 -13.80 -27.30
C PHE A 215 -22.06 -12.72 -26.37
N TYR A 216 -22.63 -11.51 -26.41
CA TYR A 216 -22.20 -10.39 -25.56
C TYR A 216 -22.42 -10.66 -24.08
N ARG A 217 -23.55 -11.26 -23.69
CA ARG A 217 -23.81 -11.63 -22.28
C ARG A 217 -22.80 -12.66 -21.79
N LYS A 218 -22.57 -13.71 -22.59
CA LYS A 218 -21.64 -14.78 -22.23
C LYS A 218 -20.21 -14.24 -22.12
N SER A 219 -19.74 -13.54 -23.14
CA SER A 219 -18.39 -12.96 -23.16
C SER A 219 -18.17 -11.94 -22.04
N GLY A 220 -19.15 -11.06 -21.78
CA GLY A 220 -19.09 -10.10 -20.69
C GLY A 220 -19.09 -10.78 -19.31
N LEU A 221 -19.90 -11.82 -19.11
CA LEU A 221 -19.95 -12.57 -17.85
C LEU A 221 -18.67 -13.36 -17.60
N GLU A 222 -18.20 -14.14 -18.58
CA GLU A 222 -17.00 -14.98 -18.44
C GLU A 222 -15.75 -14.13 -18.17
N GLY A 223 -15.56 -13.05 -18.94
CA GLY A 223 -14.46 -12.12 -18.72
C GLY A 223 -14.59 -11.38 -17.38
N GLY A 224 -15.77 -10.85 -17.06
CA GLY A 224 -16.01 -10.16 -15.78
C GLY A 224 -15.75 -11.04 -14.57
N VAL A 225 -16.11 -12.33 -14.63
CA VAL A 225 -15.82 -13.32 -13.58
C VAL A 225 -14.32 -13.58 -13.46
N HIS A 226 -13.63 -13.74 -14.58
CA HIS A 226 -12.18 -13.90 -14.58
C HIS A 226 -11.48 -12.72 -13.90
N ASN A 227 -11.77 -11.48 -14.33
CA ASN A 227 -11.16 -10.30 -13.72
C ASN A 227 -11.58 -10.13 -12.24
N LEU A 228 -12.81 -10.47 -11.87
CA LEU A 228 -13.22 -10.44 -10.46
C LEU A 228 -12.41 -11.41 -9.59
N SER A 229 -12.11 -12.60 -10.09
CA SER A 229 -11.25 -13.56 -9.40
C SER A 229 -9.86 -12.96 -9.15
N GLU A 230 -9.24 -12.41 -10.20
CA GLU A 230 -7.93 -11.74 -10.11
C GLU A 230 -7.95 -10.54 -9.14
N ILE A 231 -9.01 -9.72 -9.19
CA ILE A 231 -9.20 -8.59 -8.26
C ILE A 231 -9.27 -9.09 -6.81
N ILE A 232 -10.04 -10.16 -6.54
CA ILE A 232 -10.16 -10.75 -5.20
C ILE A 232 -8.80 -11.23 -4.69
N ASP A 233 -8.03 -11.91 -5.55
CA ASP A 233 -6.69 -12.38 -5.22
C ASP A 233 -5.72 -11.23 -4.93
N LEU A 234 -5.68 -10.21 -5.79
CA LEU A 234 -4.84 -9.03 -5.60
C LEU A 234 -5.17 -8.27 -4.32
N ILE A 235 -6.46 -8.12 -4.01
CA ILE A 235 -6.95 -7.54 -2.76
C ILE A 235 -6.47 -8.35 -1.56
N ASN A 236 -6.57 -9.68 -1.62
CA ASN A 236 -6.12 -10.57 -0.55
C ASN A 236 -4.60 -10.53 -0.37
N GLN A 237 -3.84 -10.41 -1.46
CA GLN A 237 -2.40 -10.18 -1.41
C GLN A 237 -2.06 -8.84 -0.75
N LEU A 238 -2.70 -7.74 -1.17
CA LEU A 238 -2.51 -6.41 -0.57
C LEU A 238 -2.88 -6.39 0.92
N LYS A 239 -3.91 -7.14 1.33
CA LYS A 239 -4.23 -7.36 2.74
C LYS A 239 -3.08 -8.05 3.47
N LYS A 240 -2.58 -9.18 2.96
CA LYS A 240 -1.47 -9.94 3.56
C LYS A 240 -0.21 -9.08 3.69
N GLU A 241 0.00 -8.14 2.78
CA GLU A 241 1.11 -7.19 2.82
C GLU A 241 0.91 -6.01 3.78
N GLY A 242 -0.26 -5.91 4.42
CA GLY A 242 -0.56 -4.93 5.48
C GLY A 242 -1.31 -3.68 5.01
N TYR A 243 -1.82 -3.67 3.77
CA TYR A 243 -2.49 -2.53 3.13
C TYR A 243 -4.03 -2.65 3.10
N SER A 244 -4.61 -3.35 4.08
CA SER A 244 -6.07 -3.38 4.30
C SER A 244 -6.43 -3.22 5.77
N GLU A 245 -5.46 -3.07 6.67
CA GLU A 245 -5.75 -2.80 8.08
C GLU A 245 -6.22 -1.36 8.28
N PRO A 246 -7.14 -1.10 9.20
CA PRO A 246 -7.39 0.27 9.62
C PRO A 246 -6.08 0.88 10.13
N PRO A 247 -5.72 2.08 9.68
CA PRO A 247 -4.55 2.75 10.21
C PRO A 247 -4.74 2.95 11.71
N ARG A 248 -3.74 2.61 12.52
CA ARG A 248 -3.61 3.17 13.86
C ARG A 248 -3.45 4.67 13.65
N ILE A 249 -4.51 5.43 13.88
CA ILE A 249 -4.42 6.89 13.93
C ILE A 249 -3.51 7.17 15.13
N ASP A 250 -2.28 7.57 14.86
CA ASP A 250 -1.42 8.12 15.90
C ASP A 250 -2.12 9.39 16.42
N PRO A 251 -2.44 9.50 17.73
CA PRO A 251 -3.17 10.66 18.26
C PRO A 251 -2.51 12.00 17.88
N GLU A 252 -1.20 12.02 17.65
CA GLU A 252 -0.44 13.20 17.23
C GLU A 252 -0.70 13.65 15.78
N SER A 253 -1.30 12.82 14.94
CA SER A 253 -1.62 13.16 13.54
C SER A 253 -2.85 14.06 13.38
N ARG A 254 -3.56 14.38 14.48
CA ARG A 254 -4.76 15.25 14.48
C ARG A 254 -4.46 16.75 14.55
N LEU A 255 -3.19 17.14 14.52
CA LEU A 255 -2.76 18.55 14.68
C LEU A 255 -2.33 19.25 13.38
N PHE A 256 -2.65 18.69 12.22
CA PHE A 256 -2.43 19.35 10.93
C PHE A 256 -3.67 19.27 10.03
#